data_AF-A0AAU8D779-F1
#
_entry.id   AF-A0AAU8D779-F1
#
_cell.length_a   1.000
_cell.length_b   1.000
_cell.length_c   1.000
_cell.angle_alpha   90.00
_cell.angle_beta   90.00
_cell.angle_gamma   90.00
#
_symmetry.space_group_name_H-M   'P 1'
#
loop_
_entity.id
_entity.type
_entity.pdbx_description
1 polymer ?
#
loop_
_entity_poly.entity_id
_entity_poly.type
_entity_poly.pdbx_seq_one_letter_code
_entity_poly.pdbx_strand_id
1 'polypeptide(L)'
;MVVAGLAAGLSLPIFLPFAYWQWMMLDTSEVTVGAWLALAWYGLGTLALGSWLWYSGVSEAEGSIAAAFMGVMPASALVLSYVLLGEAFRWMHLLGFAVVFAGVLLISWEHARMSRHDDSRGRKGRWPVQAAGQEKPVCQHSCIALKVRQTTVRVRKFRA
;
A
#
# COMPACT_ATOMS: atom_id res chain seq x y z
N MET A 1 9.11 -1.37 -5.17
CA MET A 1 9.24 -1.40 -6.65
C MET A 1 8.80 -2.72 -7.28
N VAL A 2 9.12 -3.88 -6.69
CA VAL A 2 8.70 -5.21 -7.22
C VAL A 2 7.18 -5.28 -7.45
N VAL A 3 6.37 -4.83 -6.50
CA VAL A 3 4.89 -4.86 -6.60
C VAL A 3 4.38 -4.04 -7.80
N ALA A 4 4.86 -2.81 -7.97
CA ALA A 4 4.47 -1.96 -9.10
C ALA A 4 4.95 -2.54 -10.45
N GLY A 5 6.13 -3.15 -10.50
CA GLY A 5 6.66 -3.79 -11.70
C GLY A 5 5.85 -5.03 -12.10
N LEU A 6 5.44 -5.86 -11.13
CA LEU A 6 4.57 -7.02 -11.39
C LEU A 6 3.19 -6.58 -11.88
N ALA A 7 2.61 -5.54 -11.27
CA ALA A 7 1.34 -4.99 -11.72
C ALA A 7 1.42 -4.49 -13.17
N ALA A 8 2.42 -3.67 -13.49
CA ALA A 8 2.62 -3.17 -14.85
C ALA A 8 2.88 -4.30 -15.86
N GLY A 9 3.67 -5.31 -15.48
CA GLY A 9 3.95 -6.48 -16.30
C GLY A 9 2.71 -7.33 -16.61
N LEU A 10 1.77 -7.42 -15.66
CA LEU A 10 0.47 -8.08 -15.88
C LEU A 10 -0.51 -7.22 -16.67
N SER A 11 -0.51 -5.90 -16.46
CA SER A 11 -1.39 -4.98 -17.18
C SER A 11 -1.07 -4.87 -18.66
N LEU A 12 0.22 -4.85 -19.04
CA LEU A 12 0.66 -4.74 -20.43
C LEU A 12 -0.02 -5.75 -21.37
N PRO A 13 0.08 -7.08 -21.19
CA PRO A 13 -0.53 -8.05 -22.10
C PRO A 13 -2.06 -8.00 -22.09
N ILE A 14 -2.69 -7.60 -20.98
CA ILE A 14 -4.14 -7.49 -20.88
C ILE A 14 -4.65 -6.27 -21.67
N PHE A 15 -3.96 -5.14 -21.58
CA PHE A 15 -4.36 -3.90 -22.24
C PHE A 15 -3.83 -3.77 -23.68
N LEU A 16 -2.76 -4.49 -24.06
CA LEU A 16 -2.20 -4.47 -25.41
C LEU A 16 -3.21 -4.76 -26.53
N PRO A 17 -4.05 -5.83 -26.47
CA PRO A 17 -5.02 -6.10 -27.52
C PRO A 17 -6.10 -5.02 -27.60
N PHE A 18 -6.49 -4.44 -26.45
CA PHE A 18 -7.47 -3.36 -26.40
C PHE A 18 -6.90 -2.06 -26.98
N ALA A 19 -5.64 -1.75 -26.65
CA ALA A 19 -4.93 -0.61 -27.22
C ALA A 19 -4.75 -0.74 -28.74
N TYR A 20 -4.43 -1.94 -29.23
CA TYR A 20 -4.33 -2.22 -30.66
C TYR A 20 -5.68 -2.09 -31.36
N TRP A 21 -6.75 -2.61 -30.77
CA TRP A 21 -8.10 -2.48 -31.29
C TRP A 21 -8.51 -1.00 -31.41
N GLN A 22 -8.22 -0.21 -30.39
CA GLN A 22 -8.50 1.22 -30.38
C GLN A 22 -7.67 1.98 -31.42
N TRP A 23 -6.41 1.60 -31.62
CA TRP A 23 -5.54 2.19 -32.65
C TRP A 23 -6.12 2.04 -34.07
N MET A 24 -6.82 0.94 -34.36
CA MET A 24 -7.45 0.71 -35.66
C MET A 24 -8.67 1.60 -35.92
N MET A 25 -9.28 2.15 -34.88
CA MET A 25 -10.44 3.05 -34.98
C MET A 25 -10.07 4.52 -34.82
N LEU A 26 -8.82 4.82 -34.48
CA LEU A 26 -8.38 6.16 -34.13
C LEU A 26 -7.78 6.88 -35.34
N ASP A 27 -8.39 7.98 -35.75
CA ASP A 27 -7.80 8.90 -36.72
C ASP A 27 -6.64 9.66 -36.09
N THR A 28 -5.41 9.21 -36.38
CA THR A 28 -4.17 9.76 -35.81
C THR A 28 -3.96 11.25 -36.05
N SER A 29 -4.65 11.83 -37.05
CA SER A 29 -4.64 13.26 -37.37
C SER A 29 -5.32 14.15 -36.34
N GLU A 30 -6.22 13.61 -35.51
CA GLU A 30 -6.90 14.38 -34.45
C GLU A 30 -6.10 14.44 -33.14
N VAL A 31 -5.08 13.58 -33.00
CA VAL A 31 -4.30 13.47 -31.77
C VAL A 31 -3.23 14.56 -31.72
N THR A 32 -3.53 15.63 -30.97
CA THR A 32 -2.60 16.73 -30.74
C THR A 32 -1.41 16.30 -29.87
N VAL A 33 -0.24 16.94 -30.02
CA VAL A 33 0.95 16.71 -29.17
C VAL A 33 0.65 16.83 -27.67
N GLY A 34 -0.28 17.71 -27.30
CA GLY A 34 -0.75 17.85 -25.91
C GLY A 34 -1.39 16.57 -25.35
N ALA A 35 -2.10 15.79 -26.17
CA ALA A 35 -2.71 14.52 -25.74
C ALA A 35 -1.62 13.48 -25.45
N TRP A 36 -0.58 13.41 -26.27
CA TRP A 36 0.58 12.55 -26.03
C TRP A 36 1.32 12.92 -24.74
N LEU A 37 1.51 14.22 -24.50
CA LEU A 37 2.14 14.71 -23.27
C LEU A 37 1.28 14.42 -22.05
N ALA A 38 -0.04 14.60 -22.14
CA ALA A 38 -0.98 14.25 -21.08
C ALA A 38 -0.95 12.75 -20.77
N LEU A 39 -0.88 11.90 -21.80
CA LEU A 39 -0.76 10.44 -21.65
C LEU A 39 0.55 10.07 -20.95
N ALA A 40 1.66 10.67 -21.37
CA ALA A 40 2.97 10.46 -20.77
C ALA A 40 2.99 10.94 -19.30
N TRP A 41 2.43 12.10 -19.00
CA TRP A 41 2.31 12.62 -17.64
C TRP A 41 1.43 11.74 -16.76
N TYR A 42 0.34 11.21 -17.31
CA TYR A 42 -0.55 10.31 -16.58
C TYR A 42 0.13 8.97 -16.26
N GLY A 43 0.82 8.38 -17.23
CA GLY A 43 1.56 7.13 -17.01
C GLY A 43 2.76 7.30 -16.08
N LEU A 44 3.65 8.22 -16.41
CA LEU A 44 4.93 8.38 -15.69
C LEU A 44 4.76 9.14 -14.38
N GLY A 45 3.99 10.23 -14.40
CA GLY A 45 3.75 11.06 -13.22
C GLY A 45 2.79 10.39 -12.26
N THR A 46 1.52 10.25 -12.64
CA THR A 46 0.51 9.76 -11.67
C THR A 46 0.68 8.29 -11.31
N LEU A 47 0.96 7.40 -12.27
CA LEU A 47 1.08 5.97 -11.95
C LEU A 47 2.47 5.62 -11.41
N ALA A 48 3.57 5.92 -12.11
CA ALA A 48 4.90 5.49 -11.67
C ALA A 48 5.41 6.29 -10.46
N LEU A 49 5.48 7.63 -10.56
CA LEU A 49 5.93 8.47 -9.43
C LEU A 49 4.94 8.41 -8.26
N GLY A 50 3.64 8.45 -8.52
CA GLY A 50 2.61 8.34 -7.49
C GLY A 50 2.68 7.01 -6.72
N SER A 51 2.79 5.88 -7.43
CA SER A 51 2.96 4.57 -6.77
C SER A 51 4.25 4.50 -5.98
N TRP A 52 5.36 5.02 -6.51
CA TRP A 52 6.62 5.02 -5.78
C TRP A 52 6.52 5.84 -4.49
N LEU A 53 5.99 7.05 -4.57
CA LEU A 53 5.84 7.93 -3.42
C LEU A 53 4.90 7.33 -2.38
N TRP A 54 3.79 6.72 -2.81
CA TRP A 54 2.85 6.03 -1.94
C TRP A 54 3.51 4.85 -1.21
N TYR A 55 4.14 3.93 -1.95
CA TYR A 55 4.76 2.76 -1.34
C TYR A 55 5.95 3.12 -0.45
N SER A 56 6.70 4.17 -0.78
CA SER A 56 7.76 4.68 0.09
C SER A 56 7.17 5.25 1.38
N GLY A 57 6.18 6.15 1.28
CA GLY A 57 5.57 6.79 2.44
C GLY A 57 4.83 5.81 3.36
N VAL A 58 4.08 4.87 2.79
CA VAL A 58 3.33 3.88 3.60
C VAL A 58 4.23 2.87 4.28
N SER A 59 5.46 2.68 3.79
CA SER A 59 6.43 1.77 4.41
C SER A 59 7.01 2.32 5.72
N GLU A 60 6.99 3.64 5.88
CA GLU A 60 7.48 4.34 7.07
C GLU A 60 6.33 4.82 7.99
N ALA A 61 5.12 4.97 7.46
CA ALA A 61 3.96 5.43 8.21
C ALA A 61 3.24 4.31 8.97
N GLU A 62 2.71 4.63 10.16
CA GLU A 62 1.83 3.73 10.89
C GLU A 62 0.51 3.50 10.13
N GLY A 63 -0.08 2.30 10.25
CA GLY A 63 -1.30 1.95 9.51
C GLY A 63 -2.49 2.89 9.76
N SER A 64 -2.55 3.50 10.95
CA SER A 64 -3.52 4.53 11.33
C SER A 64 -3.39 5.80 10.46
N ILE A 65 -2.16 6.24 10.17
CA ILE A 65 -1.87 7.40 9.32
C ILE A 65 -2.19 7.06 7.85
N ALA A 66 -1.79 5.87 7.40
CA ALA A 66 -2.10 5.40 6.04
C ALA A 66 -3.61 5.38 5.78
N ALA A 67 -4.41 4.90 6.73
CA ALA A 67 -5.87 4.90 6.65
C ALA A 67 -6.45 6.33 6.59
N ALA A 68 -5.89 7.26 7.37
CA ALA A 68 -6.32 8.66 7.33
C ALA A 68 -6.08 9.30 5.95
N PHE A 69 -4.94 9.01 5.30
CA PHE A 69 -4.64 9.50 3.94
C PHE A 69 -5.63 8.97 2.89
N MET A 70 -6.13 7.74 3.03
CA MET A 70 -7.15 7.20 2.13
C MET A 70 -8.47 8.00 2.18
N GLY A 71 -8.77 8.67 3.30
CA GLY A 71 -9.92 9.58 3.44
C GLY A 71 -9.69 10.98 2.89
N VAL A 72 -8.44 11.45 2.91
CA VAL A 72 -8.06 12.74 2.32
C VAL A 72 -8.11 12.67 0.79
N MET A 73 -7.76 11.53 0.19
CA MET A 73 -7.75 11.35 -1.26
C MET A 73 -9.09 11.69 -1.96
N PRO A 74 -10.27 11.18 -1.55
CA PRO A 74 -11.54 11.55 -2.17
C PRO A 74 -11.91 13.02 -1.91
N ALA A 75 -11.49 13.62 -0.79
CA ALA A 75 -11.72 15.03 -0.51
C ALA A 75 -10.91 15.93 -1.45
N SER A 76 -9.62 15.64 -1.64
CA SER A 76 -8.79 16.38 -2.59
C SER A 76 -9.25 16.18 -4.02
N ALA A 77 -9.69 14.97 -4.39
CA ALA A 77 -10.26 14.70 -5.71
C ALA A 77 -11.51 15.57 -5.99
N LEU A 78 -12.40 15.72 -5.01
CA LEU A 78 -13.59 16.57 -5.15
C LEU A 78 -13.23 18.05 -5.27
N VAL A 79 -12.28 18.53 -4.46
CA VAL A 79 -11.79 19.92 -4.55
C VAL A 79 -11.13 20.20 -5.90
N LEU A 80 -10.25 19.32 -6.36
CA LEU A 80 -9.59 19.46 -7.66
C LEU A 80 -10.59 19.38 -8.81
N SER A 81 -11.61 18.51 -8.72
CA SER A 81 -12.67 18.44 -9.72
C SER A 81 -13.41 19.77 -9.85
N TYR A 82 -13.73 20.43 -8.74
CA TYR A 82 -14.38 21.75 -8.79
C TYR A 82 -13.47 22.85 -9.33
N VAL A 83 -12.24 22.95 -8.79
CA VAL A 83 -11.32 24.05 -9.13
C VAL A 83 -10.77 23.92 -10.55
N LEU A 84 -10.43 22.71 -10.98
CA LEU A 84 -9.72 22.47 -12.23
C LEU A 84 -10.65 22.21 -13.41
N LEU A 85 -11.80 21.57 -13.17
CA LEU A 85 -12.77 21.22 -14.22
C LEU A 85 -13.91 22.25 -14.34
N GLY A 86 -14.16 23.06 -13.31
CA GLY A 86 -15.15 24.13 -13.34
C GLY A 86 -16.62 23.66 -13.46
N GLU A 87 -16.90 22.38 -13.23
CA GLU A 87 -18.26 21.84 -13.35
C GLU A 87 -19.19 22.31 -12.21
N ALA A 88 -20.46 22.52 -12.57
CA ALA A 88 -21.50 22.92 -11.61
C ALA A 88 -21.72 21.83 -10.56
N PHE A 89 -21.72 22.24 -9.29
CA PHE A 89 -21.81 21.34 -8.15
C PHE A 89 -23.17 20.61 -8.11
N ARG A 90 -23.23 19.40 -8.67
CA ARG A 90 -24.43 18.53 -8.63
C ARG A 90 -24.54 17.84 -7.27
N TRP A 91 -25.76 17.74 -6.75
CA TRP A 91 -26.06 17.08 -5.46
C TRP A 91 -25.56 15.64 -5.41
N MET A 92 -25.47 14.97 -6.56
CA MET A 92 -24.94 13.61 -6.69
C MET A 92 -23.46 13.50 -6.29
N HIS A 93 -22.62 14.50 -6.57
CA HIS A 93 -21.21 14.49 -6.14
C HIS A 93 -21.10 14.61 -4.62
N LEU A 94 -21.96 15.42 -4.01
CA LEU A 94 -21.98 15.61 -2.56
C LEU A 94 -22.48 14.34 -1.83
N LEU A 95 -23.50 13.67 -2.38
CA LEU A 95 -23.97 12.38 -1.86
C LEU A 95 -22.89 11.29 -1.98
N GLY A 96 -22.23 11.18 -3.13
CA GLY A 96 -21.13 10.23 -3.32
C GLY A 96 -19.97 10.49 -2.35
N PHE A 97 -19.57 11.75 -2.20
CA PHE A 97 -18.55 12.16 -1.24
C PHE A 97 -18.94 11.84 0.19
N ALA A 98 -20.18 12.15 0.60
CA ALA A 98 -20.66 11.83 1.95
C ALA A 98 -20.62 10.33 2.25
N VAL A 99 -21.00 9.48 1.28
CA VAL A 99 -20.94 8.02 1.41
C VAL A 99 -19.49 7.53 1.57
N VAL A 100 -18.57 7.99 0.70
CA VAL A 100 -17.16 7.61 0.77
C VAL A 100 -16.53 8.08 2.09
N PHE A 101 -16.78 9.33 2.47
CA PHE A 101 -16.25 9.92 3.69
C PHE A 101 -16.75 9.19 4.95
N ALA A 102 -18.05 8.85 4.99
CA ALA A 102 -18.62 8.03 6.06
C ALA A 102 -17.96 6.65 6.14
N GLY A 103 -17.72 6.00 5.00
CA GLY A 103 -17.02 4.71 4.95
C GLY A 103 -15.60 4.78 5.53
N VAL A 104 -14.82 5.81 5.17
CA VAL A 104 -13.46 5.97 5.69
C VAL A 104 -13.45 6.31 7.18
N LEU A 105 -14.37 7.17 7.64
CA LEU A 105 -14.51 7.45 9.07
C LEU A 105 -14.86 6.20 9.87
N LEU A 106 -15.75 5.35 9.35
CA LEU A 106 -16.15 4.11 10.01
C LEU A 106 -14.97 3.15 10.18
N ILE A 107 -14.18 2.94 9.12
CA ILE A 107 -12.97 2.11 9.14
C ILE A 107 -11.93 2.69 10.12
N SER A 108 -11.72 4.01 10.06
CA SER A 108 -10.76 4.70 10.94
C SER A 108 -11.16 4.60 12.41
N TRP A 109 -12.45 4.71 12.72
CA TRP A 109 -12.98 4.56 14.06
C TRP A 109 -12.90 3.13 14.57
N GLU A 110 -13.15 2.13 13.71
CA GLU A 110 -12.97 0.73 14.08
C GLU A 110 -11.52 0.43 14.44
N HIS A 111 -10.58 0.89 13.61
CA HIS A 111 -9.14 0.70 13.85
C HIS A 111 -8.72 1.33 15.20
N ALA A 112 -9.18 2.56 15.47
CA ALA A 112 -8.92 3.24 16.75
C ALA A 112 -9.58 2.55 17.97
N ARG A 113 -10.75 1.93 17.78
CA ARG A 113 -11.44 1.17 18.83
C ARG A 113 -10.72 -0.14 19.14
N MET A 114 -10.24 -0.85 18.11
CA MET A 114 -9.53 -2.12 18.26
C MET A 114 -8.21 -1.94 19.02
N SER A 115 -7.45 -0.87 18.75
CA SER A 115 -6.24 -0.54 19.52
C SER A 115 -6.50 -0.34 21.02
N ARG A 116 -7.66 0.23 21.41
CA ARG A 116 -8.04 0.39 22.84
C ARG A 116 -8.44 -0.93 23.50
N HIS A 117 -8.96 -1.88 22.73
CA HIS A 117 -9.40 -3.16 23.24
C HIS A 117 -8.25 -4.17 23.43
N ASP A 118 -7.15 -3.99 22.70
CA ASP A 118 -5.94 -4.80 22.84
C ASP A 118 -5.08 -4.37 24.03
N ASP A 119 -4.96 -3.06 24.31
CA ASP A 119 -4.27 -2.54 25.51
C ASP A 119 -4.90 -3.06 26.82
N SER A 120 -6.23 -3.17 26.85
CA SER A 120 -6.96 -3.66 28.02
C SER A 120 -6.86 -5.18 28.23
N ARG A 121 -6.59 -5.98 27.18
CA ARG A 121 -6.23 -7.41 27.30
C ARG A 121 -4.74 -7.63 27.59
N GLY A 122 -3.86 -6.84 26.97
CA GLY A 122 -2.41 -6.86 27.22
C GLY A 122 -2.05 -6.48 28.66
N ARG A 123 -2.84 -5.62 29.31
CA ARG A 123 -2.70 -5.32 30.74
C ARG A 123 -3.13 -6.48 31.66
N LYS A 124 -4.11 -7.31 31.27
CA LYS A 124 -4.55 -8.50 32.04
C LYS A 124 -3.68 -9.74 31.80
N GLY A 125 -2.90 -9.77 30.71
CA GLY A 125 -1.98 -10.85 30.36
C GLY A 125 -0.49 -10.50 30.52
N ARG A 126 -0.15 -9.50 31.34
CA ARG A 126 1.25 -9.09 31.57
C ARG A 126 2.00 -10.17 32.36
N TRP A 127 2.41 -11.23 31.66
CA TRP A 127 3.53 -12.06 32.09
C TRP A 127 4.78 -11.15 32.18
N PRO A 128 5.61 -11.26 33.23
CA PRO A 128 6.81 -10.45 33.36
C PRO A 128 7.84 -10.93 32.35
N VAL A 129 7.87 -10.32 31.16
CA VAL A 129 8.95 -10.49 30.17
C VAL A 129 10.04 -9.45 30.48
N GLN A 130 10.74 -9.65 31.59
CA GLN A 130 12.03 -9.03 31.89
C GLN A 130 12.98 -10.11 32.40
N ALA A 131 13.44 -10.95 31.48
CA ALA A 131 14.72 -11.65 31.58
C ALA A 131 15.10 -12.15 30.18
N ALA A 132 16.32 -11.84 29.76
CA ALA A 132 16.92 -12.05 28.43
C ALA A 132 16.43 -11.03 27.37
N GLY A 133 17.12 -9.93 27.10
CA GLY A 133 18.57 -9.84 27.06
C GLY A 133 19.09 -10.79 25.98
N GLN A 134 18.86 -10.47 24.70
CA GLN A 134 19.77 -10.84 23.61
C GLN A 134 19.32 -10.20 22.29
N GLU A 135 20.26 -9.43 21.76
CA GLU A 135 20.30 -8.83 20.44
C GLU A 135 19.93 -9.82 19.32
N LYS A 136 19.34 -9.32 18.24
CA LYS A 136 19.23 -10.07 16.98
C LYS A 136 19.82 -9.20 15.86
N PRO A 137 21.12 -9.34 15.54
CA PRO A 137 21.65 -8.77 14.33
C PRO A 137 21.12 -9.53 13.11
N VAL A 138 20.84 -8.76 12.07
CA VAL A 138 20.75 -9.19 10.67
C VAL A 138 21.95 -10.08 10.34
N CYS A 139 21.71 -11.36 10.02
CA CYS A 139 22.62 -12.19 9.20
C CYS A 139 21.98 -13.54 8.84
N GLN A 140 21.11 -13.45 7.84
CA GLN A 140 20.65 -14.53 6.99
C GLN A 140 21.84 -14.98 6.12
N HIS A 141 22.56 -16.05 6.50
CA HIS A 141 23.36 -16.92 5.59
C HIS A 141 24.13 -18.08 6.28
N SER A 142 24.19 -18.19 7.62
CA SER A 142 25.08 -19.16 8.29
C SER A 142 24.39 -20.14 9.26
N CYS A 143 23.22 -20.68 8.88
CA CYS A 143 22.44 -21.61 9.72
C CYS A 143 22.82 -23.10 9.58
N ILE A 144 23.69 -23.50 8.63
CA ILE A 144 23.95 -24.92 8.35
C ILE A 144 25.05 -25.51 9.27
N ALA A 145 26.04 -24.72 9.67
CA ALA A 145 27.20 -25.23 10.41
C ALA A 145 26.92 -25.56 11.90
N LEU A 146 25.95 -24.92 12.56
CA LEU A 146 25.72 -25.12 14.00
C LEU A 146 24.91 -26.37 14.35
N LYS A 147 24.16 -26.97 13.40
CA LYS A 147 23.31 -28.13 13.69
C LYS A 147 24.11 -29.41 13.95
N VAL A 148 25.33 -29.51 13.41
CA VAL A 148 26.19 -30.71 13.55
C VAL A 148 26.85 -30.79 14.94
N ARG A 149 27.14 -29.65 15.58
CA ARG A 149 27.87 -29.62 16.86
C ARG A 149 27.02 -29.96 18.09
N GLN A 150 25.71 -29.75 18.02
CA GLN A 150 24.83 -30.02 19.17
C GLN A 150 24.42 -31.49 19.32
N THR A 151 24.46 -32.28 18.24
CA THR A 151 24.09 -33.70 18.27
C THR A 151 25.15 -34.54 19.02
N THR A 152 26.43 -34.18 18.93
CA THR A 152 27.54 -34.96 19.51
C THR A 152 27.62 -34.85 21.04
N VAL A 153 27.20 -33.70 21.63
CA VAL A 153 27.24 -33.50 23.09
C VAL A 153 26.12 -34.26 23.80
N ARG A 154 24.97 -34.46 23.14
CA ARG A 154 23.80 -35.09 23.77
C ARG A 154 23.96 -36.61 23.96
N VAL A 155 24.79 -37.28 23.17
CA VAL A 155 25.01 -38.73 23.28
C VAL A 155 25.94 -39.11 24.44
N ARG A 156 26.91 -38.24 24.79
CA ARG A 156 27.83 -38.51 25.92
C ARG A 156 27.16 -38.44 27.29
N LYS A 157 26.04 -37.72 27.41
CA LYS A 157 25.36 -37.53 28.71
C LYS A 157 24.39 -38.66 29.09
N PHE A 158 24.24 -39.68 28.24
CA PHE A 158 23.31 -40.80 28.47
C PHE A 158 24.01 -42.13 28.78
N ARG A 159 25.35 -42.12 28.96
CA ARG A 159 26.16 -43.33 29.17
C ARG A 159 27.16 -43.23 30.33
N ALA A 160 26.86 -42.43 31.34
CA ALA A 160 27.59 -42.37 32.60
C ALA A 160 26.60 -42.51 33.76
#